data_AF-A0A151J4S4-F1
#
_entry.id   AF-A0A151J4S4-F1
#
_cell.length_a   1.000
_cell.length_b   1.000
_cell.length_c   1.000
_cell.angle_alpha   90.00
_cell.angle_beta   90.00
_cell.angle_gamma   90.00
#
_symmetry.space_group_name_H-M   'P 1'
#
loop_
_entity.id
_entity.type
_entity.pdbx_description
1 polymer ?
#
loop_
_entity_poly.entity_id
_entity_poly.type
_entity_poly.pdbx_seq_one_letter_code
_entity_poly.pdbx_strand_id
1 'polypeptide(L)'
;KRHLRKKAKGAFPVALKNFAATLQFYSTKAYEYVRKTFLNILPHPQTIRRWYASIDCKPGITTEALKTIQAKIHEAASDSKTLNFSLTIDDMSIRQYTELVNDQYYGYVDYEINYKINSENNDNLLEATSVCVFLLVCINGNWKIPVAYYVIRSLSGKERANLIKIVLGSLHEIGAVVVNITMDGCASNISTMNYLGANISAENLISYFMHPISKEKVYLMLDACHMIKLIRNTYDTKRNIHDSSENKIEWRYIVNLIELQEREGLHTAVKINRRHLNWQREKMNVQLAVQIFSNSVANAIDFCRIDLKLQQFDNSTATSLFIRNMNNIFDLLNSRNLLCKNESQQPISLSNIDRIKENITKYIEYINDLYIDDKKMVLSERKIGFLGMLTCLQNIKDIAETLIATKKQNFLLTYNVCCICKHLLIGTDCMSALQQRKCRGGLINASSDVIKLCNIAERIIRRYPHEHNKRHPIQRMIIIALRYVTSDIFDDVLHMLEQGPLQDHRTELIKLVLHTYIQLRLRYIFASKQHKIKRVRKKFTTLVNFKNQ
;
A
#
# COMPACT_ATOMS: atom_id res chain seq x y z
N LYS A 1 -5.89 -8.66 64.51
CA LYS A 1 -5.76 -7.90 63.23
C LYS A 1 -4.30 -7.98 62.75
N ARG A 2 -3.95 -8.93 61.86
CA ARG A 2 -2.60 -9.00 61.27
C ARG A 2 -2.49 -7.91 60.20
N HIS A 3 -1.69 -6.88 60.45
CA HIS A 3 -1.26 -5.94 59.42
C HIS A 3 -0.42 -6.70 58.38
N LEU A 4 -1.02 -7.07 57.26
CA LEU A 4 -0.29 -7.47 56.06
C LEU A 4 0.53 -6.25 55.63
N ARG A 5 1.84 -6.26 55.94
CA ARG A 5 2.82 -5.38 55.32
C ARG A 5 2.59 -5.44 53.80
N LYS A 6 2.11 -4.35 53.20
CA LYS A 6 2.09 -4.19 51.74
C LYS A 6 3.54 -4.39 51.28
N LYS A 7 3.89 -5.57 50.76
CA LYS A 7 5.14 -5.74 50.01
C LYS A 7 5.13 -4.66 48.93
N ALA A 8 6.09 -3.74 48.98
CA ALA A 8 6.32 -2.81 47.88
C ALA A 8 6.53 -3.67 46.63
N LYS A 9 5.57 -3.62 45.70
CA LYS A 9 5.73 -4.30 44.41
C LYS A 9 6.82 -3.52 43.69
N GLY A 10 7.99 -4.14 43.52
CA GLY A 10 9.08 -3.57 42.72
C GLY A 10 8.59 -3.23 41.31
N ALA A 11 9.23 -2.22 40.69
CA ALA A 11 8.94 -1.86 39.31
C ALA A 11 9.19 -3.07 38.38
N PHE A 12 8.33 -3.25 37.37
CA PHE A 12 8.55 -4.30 36.38
C PHE A 12 9.79 -3.96 35.54
N PRO A 13 10.66 -4.94 35.22
CA PRO A 13 11.78 -4.74 34.31
C PRO A 13 11.30 -4.19 32.96
N VAL A 14 12.10 -3.31 32.33
CA VAL A 14 11.76 -2.69 31.03
C VAL A 14 11.50 -3.75 29.96
N ALA A 15 12.34 -4.79 29.89
CA ALA A 15 12.14 -5.90 28.96
C ALA A 15 10.79 -6.61 29.14
N LEU A 16 10.37 -6.85 30.38
CA LEU A 16 9.08 -7.47 30.69
C LEU A 16 7.91 -6.51 30.39
N LYS A 17 8.07 -5.21 30.66
CA LYS A 17 7.09 -4.18 30.31
C LYS A 17 6.84 -4.15 28.81
N ASN A 18 7.92 -4.12 28.02
CA ASN A 18 7.87 -4.13 26.56
C ASN A 18 7.24 -5.43 26.04
N PHE A 19 7.71 -6.60 26.48
CA PHE A 19 7.14 -7.88 26.08
C PHE A 19 5.64 -7.97 26.38
N ALA A 20 5.23 -7.60 27.59
CA ALA A 20 3.85 -7.69 28.02
C ALA A 20 2.93 -6.72 27.26
N ALA A 21 3.34 -5.46 27.07
CA ALA A 21 2.60 -4.48 26.29
C ALA A 21 2.49 -4.91 24.82
N THR A 22 3.60 -5.35 24.22
CA THR A 22 3.65 -5.82 22.83
C THR A 22 2.74 -7.03 22.62
N LEU A 23 2.82 -8.05 23.47
CA LEU A 23 1.97 -9.24 23.37
C LEU A 23 0.47 -8.91 23.56
N GLN A 24 0.14 -8.03 24.51
CA GLN A 24 -1.23 -7.57 24.75
C GLN A 24 -1.80 -6.80 23.56
N PHE A 25 -0.97 -5.98 22.90
CA PHE A 25 -1.34 -5.24 21.70
C PHE A 25 -1.56 -6.17 20.50
N TYR A 26 -0.66 -7.13 20.26
CA TYR A 26 -0.82 -8.13 19.19
C TYR A 26 -2.07 -8.99 19.38
N SER A 27 -2.32 -9.45 20.61
CA SER A 27 -3.49 -10.26 20.91
C SER A 27 -3.77 -10.36 22.40
N THR A 28 -4.87 -9.75 22.85
CA THR A 28 -5.38 -9.92 24.21
C THR A 28 -5.62 -11.40 24.56
N LYS A 29 -6.12 -12.20 23.62
CA LYS A 29 -6.34 -13.64 23.84
C LYS A 29 -5.03 -14.41 24.05
N ALA A 30 -4.00 -14.11 23.24
CA ALA A 30 -2.69 -14.75 23.42
C ALA A 30 -2.05 -14.31 24.74
N TYR A 31 -2.14 -13.03 25.09
CA TYR A 31 -1.67 -12.51 26.37
C TYR A 31 -2.36 -13.19 27.55
N GLU A 32 -3.69 -13.28 27.54
CA GLU A 32 -4.46 -13.97 28.59
C GLU A 32 -4.13 -15.45 28.69
N TYR A 33 -3.95 -16.14 27.55
CA TYR A 33 -3.53 -17.53 27.52
C TYR A 33 -2.15 -17.72 28.16
N VAL A 34 -1.14 -16.94 27.74
CA VAL A 34 0.22 -17.01 28.28
C VAL A 34 0.19 -16.68 29.77
N ARG A 35 -0.51 -15.62 30.16
CA ARG A 35 -0.67 -15.24 31.56
C ARG A 35 -1.29 -16.36 32.40
N LYS A 36 -2.36 -17.00 31.93
CA LYS A 36 -3.01 -18.11 32.65
C LYS A 36 -2.13 -19.37 32.71
N THR A 37 -1.46 -19.70 31.61
CA THR A 37 -0.62 -20.89 31.47
C THR A 37 0.60 -20.83 32.38
N PHE A 38 1.25 -19.66 32.43
CA PHE A 38 2.45 -19.45 33.23
C PHE A 38 2.13 -18.76 34.56
N LEU A 39 1.14 -19.29 35.30
CA LEU A 39 0.83 -18.92 36.70
C LEU A 39 0.73 -17.40 36.98
N ASN A 40 0.20 -16.63 36.04
CA ASN A 40 0.08 -15.17 36.11
C ASN A 40 1.41 -14.43 36.27
N ILE A 41 2.51 -14.97 35.73
CA ILE A 41 3.82 -14.30 35.67
C ILE A 41 3.75 -12.97 34.93
N LEU A 42 2.88 -12.86 33.92
CA LEU A 42 2.67 -11.61 33.21
C LEU A 42 1.83 -10.62 34.05
N PRO A 43 2.09 -9.30 33.89
CA PRO A 43 1.32 -8.25 34.54
C PRO A 43 -0.21 -8.43 34.41
N HIS A 44 -0.98 -7.78 35.28
CA HIS A 44 -2.41 -7.72 35.05
C HIS A 44 -2.71 -6.79 33.86
N PRO A 45 -3.71 -7.04 33.00
CA PRO A 45 -4.07 -6.13 31.91
C PRO A 45 -4.34 -4.69 32.38
N GLN A 46 -4.86 -4.51 33.60
CA GLN A 46 -5.01 -3.19 34.23
C GLN A 46 -3.66 -2.45 34.41
N THR A 47 -2.59 -3.17 34.73
CA THR A 47 -1.25 -2.61 34.82
C THR A 47 -0.75 -2.15 33.46
N ILE A 48 -1.00 -2.94 32.41
CA ILE A 48 -0.69 -2.52 31.03
C ILE A 48 -1.50 -1.28 30.63
N ARG A 49 -2.81 -1.25 30.93
CA ARG A 49 -3.65 -0.07 30.67
C ARG A 49 -3.10 1.19 31.33
N ARG A 50 -2.60 1.09 32.56
CA ARG A 50 -1.92 2.20 33.25
C ARG A 50 -0.63 2.64 32.57
N TRP A 51 0.10 1.72 31.94
CA TRP A 51 1.29 2.07 31.16
C TRP A 51 0.95 2.80 29.86
N TYR A 52 -0.18 2.46 29.22
CA TYR A 52 -0.66 3.21 28.06
C TYR A 52 -1.21 4.58 28.45
N ALA A 53 -1.90 4.68 29.59
CA ALA A 53 -2.47 5.93 30.08
C ALA A 53 -1.44 7.03 30.44
N SER A 54 -0.13 6.72 30.45
CA SER A 54 0.91 7.73 30.66
C SER A 54 1.31 8.48 29.38
N ILE A 55 0.82 8.04 28.21
CA ILE A 55 1.08 8.69 26.93
C ILE A 55 -0.11 9.59 26.63
N ASP A 56 0.15 10.86 26.29
CA ASP A 56 -0.92 11.74 25.86
C ASP A 56 -1.32 11.39 24.42
N CYS A 57 -2.59 11.07 24.24
CA CYS A 57 -3.17 10.73 22.94
C CYS A 57 -4.44 11.56 22.75
N LYS A 58 -4.39 12.86 23.08
CA LYS A 58 -5.43 13.82 22.75
C LYS A 58 -5.36 14.23 21.26
N PRO A 59 -6.47 14.72 20.69
CA PRO A 59 -6.47 15.32 19.35
C PRO A 59 -5.45 16.47 19.30
N GLY A 60 -4.79 16.63 18.15
CA GLY A 60 -3.68 17.54 17.96
C GLY A 60 -2.42 16.83 17.45
N ILE A 61 -1.28 17.51 17.61
CA ILE A 61 0.04 17.00 17.25
C ILE A 61 0.57 16.13 18.40
N THR A 62 0.99 14.91 18.09
CA THR A 62 1.47 13.94 19.08
C THR A 62 2.94 14.21 19.42
N THR A 63 3.20 14.73 20.62
CA THR A 63 4.56 15.11 21.05
C THR A 63 5.52 13.92 21.13
N GLU A 64 5.01 12.76 21.52
CA GLU A 64 5.75 11.51 21.62
C GLU A 64 6.16 10.98 20.24
N ALA A 65 5.31 11.20 19.22
CA ALA A 65 5.64 10.91 17.84
C ALA A 65 6.78 11.82 17.35
N LEU A 66 6.69 13.13 17.62
CA LEU A 66 7.74 14.09 17.25
C LEU A 66 9.09 13.75 17.91
N LYS A 67 9.11 13.42 19.21
CA LYS A 67 10.32 12.98 19.92
C LYS A 67 10.93 11.73 19.29
N THR A 68 10.09 10.76 18.92
CA THR A 68 10.53 9.52 18.26
C THR A 68 11.14 9.80 16.88
N ILE A 69 10.50 10.68 16.09
CA ILE A 69 11.01 11.10 14.78
C ILE A 69 12.34 11.84 14.93
N GLN A 70 12.43 12.77 15.88
CA GLN A 70 13.64 13.54 16.16
C GLN A 70 14.81 12.62 16.50
N ALA A 71 14.60 11.62 17.36
CA ALA A 71 15.62 10.62 17.68
C ALA A 71 16.10 9.86 16.43
N LYS A 72 15.17 9.45 15.55
CA LYS A 72 15.49 8.77 14.28
C LYS A 72 16.26 9.68 13.31
N ILE A 73 15.95 10.97 13.28
CA ILE A 73 16.68 11.96 12.48
C ILE A 73 18.12 12.10 12.99
N HIS A 74 18.32 12.20 14.32
CA HIS A 74 19.65 12.30 14.91
C HIS A 74 20.50 11.03 14.72
N GLU A 75 19.88 9.86 14.83
CA GLU A 75 20.51 8.56 14.53
C GLU A 75 21.00 8.52 13.08
N ALA A 76 20.14 8.87 12.11
CA ALA A 76 20.53 8.92 10.71
C ALA A 76 21.61 9.97 10.42
N ALA A 77 21.54 11.13 11.08
CA ALA A 77 22.54 12.19 10.92
C ALA A 77 23.93 11.77 11.40
N SER A 78 24.02 10.92 12.44
CA SER A 78 25.28 10.35 12.92
C SER A 78 25.94 9.44 11.87
N ASP A 79 25.13 8.81 11.02
CA ASP A 79 25.55 8.05 9.84
C ASP A 79 25.76 8.92 8.58
N SER A 80 25.75 10.25 8.69
CA SER A 80 25.77 11.19 7.56
C SER A 80 24.63 10.98 6.55
N LYS A 81 23.47 10.50 7.03
CA LYS A 81 22.26 10.28 6.22
C LYS A 81 21.19 11.31 6.59
N THR A 82 20.54 11.89 5.58
CA THR A 82 19.35 12.73 5.78
C THR A 82 18.10 11.91 5.53
N LEU A 83 17.14 11.95 6.46
CA LEU A 83 15.83 11.34 6.26
C LEU A 83 14.89 12.31 5.56
N ASN A 84 14.27 11.84 4.47
CA ASN A 84 13.27 12.57 3.71
C ASN A 84 11.90 11.95 3.96
N PHE A 85 10.86 12.79 4.05
CA PHE A 85 9.53 12.37 4.44
C PHE A 85 8.45 12.79 3.44
N SER A 86 7.39 12.01 3.39
CA SER A 86 6.12 12.32 2.73
C SER A 86 5.04 12.42 3.80
N LEU A 87 4.21 13.45 3.76
CA LEU A 87 3.10 13.63 4.69
C LEU A 87 1.79 13.22 3.99
N THR A 88 1.19 12.12 4.42
CA THR A 88 -0.09 11.63 3.91
C THR A 88 -1.23 12.12 4.79
N ILE A 89 -2.30 12.61 4.18
CA ILE A 89 -3.47 13.16 4.90
C ILE A 89 -4.72 12.52 4.35
N ASP A 90 -5.56 11.98 5.24
CA ASP A 90 -6.85 11.40 4.89
C ASP A 90 -7.88 11.58 6.01
N ASP A 91 -9.16 11.56 5.65
CA ASP A 91 -10.27 11.61 6.59
C ASP A 91 -10.80 10.20 6.83
N MET A 92 -10.99 9.83 8.09
CA MET A 92 -11.62 8.57 8.49
C MET A 92 -12.99 8.85 9.11
N SER A 93 -14.06 8.34 8.51
CA SER A 93 -15.41 8.44 9.11
C SER A 93 -15.47 7.70 10.44
N ILE A 94 -16.10 8.33 11.43
CA ILE A 94 -16.36 7.76 12.75
C ILE A 94 -17.85 7.70 13.01
N ARG A 95 -18.26 6.82 13.94
CA ARG A 95 -19.63 6.79 14.43
C ARG A 95 -19.90 8.05 15.24
N GLN A 96 -20.96 8.77 14.90
CA GLN A 96 -21.48 9.86 15.74
C GLN A 96 -21.96 9.25 17.06
N TYR A 97 -21.25 9.57 18.13
CA TYR A 97 -21.53 9.09 19.47
C TYR A 97 -20.79 9.96 20.47
N THR A 98 -21.51 10.44 21.49
CA THR A 98 -20.96 11.24 22.58
C THR A 98 -20.91 10.39 23.85
N GLU A 99 -19.81 10.52 24.59
CA GLU A 99 -19.60 9.77 25.83
C GLU A 99 -18.93 10.63 26.88
N LEU A 100 -19.39 10.55 28.13
CA LEU A 100 -18.76 11.17 29.28
C LEU A 100 -17.88 10.14 29.97
N VAL A 101 -16.56 10.33 29.94
CA VAL A 101 -15.60 9.44 30.60
C VAL A 101 -14.71 10.27 31.52
N ASN A 102 -14.68 9.95 32.81
CA ASN A 102 -13.92 10.68 33.84
C ASN A 102 -14.18 12.20 33.81
N ASP A 103 -15.45 12.60 33.78
CA ASP A 103 -15.90 13.99 33.72
C ASP A 103 -15.42 14.77 32.47
N GLN A 104 -15.00 14.06 31.41
CA GLN A 104 -14.65 14.64 30.11
C GLN A 104 -15.57 14.11 29.02
N TYR A 105 -16.13 15.03 28.22
CA TYR A 105 -16.95 14.69 27.07
C TYR A 105 -16.09 14.35 25.85
N TYR A 106 -16.40 13.22 25.21
CA TYR A 106 -15.83 12.76 23.95
C TYR A 106 -16.90 12.70 22.88
N GLY A 107 -16.50 12.76 21.61
CA GLY A 107 -17.41 12.65 20.46
C GLY A 107 -17.77 13.98 19.78
N TYR A 108 -17.30 15.09 20.32
CA TYR A 108 -17.44 16.42 19.73
C TYR A 108 -16.25 16.78 18.84
N VAL A 109 -16.44 17.80 18.00
CA VAL A 109 -15.37 18.40 17.19
C VAL A 109 -14.26 18.93 18.10
N ASP A 110 -13.03 18.52 17.82
CA ASP A 110 -11.83 18.91 18.55
C ASP A 110 -10.64 19.05 17.60
N TYR A 111 -10.37 20.31 17.21
CA TYR A 111 -9.20 20.66 16.41
C TYR A 111 -8.49 21.94 16.84
N GLU A 112 -8.65 22.36 18.10
CA GLU A 112 -7.97 23.45 18.84
C GLU A 112 -7.82 24.85 18.17
N ILE A 113 -8.15 25.03 16.89
CA ILE A 113 -7.87 26.27 16.15
C ILE A 113 -8.89 27.38 16.42
N ASN A 114 -10.10 27.07 16.91
CA ASN A 114 -11.14 28.09 17.13
C ASN A 114 -12.02 27.91 18.38
N TYR A 115 -11.84 26.84 19.17
CA TYR A 115 -12.75 26.55 20.29
C TYR A 115 -12.46 27.33 21.58
N LYS A 116 -11.34 28.05 21.67
CA LYS A 116 -11.05 28.93 22.81
C LYS A 116 -11.74 30.30 22.74
N ILE A 117 -12.47 30.62 21.66
CA ILE A 117 -13.15 31.91 21.53
C ILE A 117 -14.57 31.88 22.13
N ASN A 118 -15.19 30.71 22.35
CA ASN A 118 -16.58 30.60 22.81
C ASN A 118 -16.79 29.74 24.07
N SER A 119 -15.82 29.69 25.00
CA SER A 119 -15.96 28.92 26.23
C SER A 119 -16.95 29.52 27.25
N GLU A 120 -17.69 30.56 26.88
CA GLU A 120 -18.74 31.15 27.73
C GLU A 120 -20.18 30.78 27.32
N ASN A 121 -20.41 30.09 26.18
CA ASN A 121 -21.75 29.63 25.78
C ASN A 121 -21.72 28.18 25.27
N ASN A 122 -22.01 27.23 26.16
CA ASN A 122 -21.85 25.78 25.99
C ASN A 122 -23.02 25.07 25.27
N ASP A 123 -23.85 25.78 24.49
CA ASP A 123 -25.11 25.21 23.97
C ASP A 123 -25.01 24.62 22.53
N ASN A 124 -23.87 24.73 21.84
CA ASN A 124 -23.75 24.30 20.43
C ASN A 124 -22.48 23.48 20.12
N LEU A 125 -22.14 22.49 20.94
CA LEU A 125 -21.07 21.54 20.62
C LEU A 125 -21.49 20.60 19.47
N LEU A 126 -20.83 20.73 18.32
CA LEU A 126 -21.11 19.89 17.16
C LEU A 126 -20.52 18.49 17.34
N GLU A 127 -21.34 17.47 17.14
CA GLU A 127 -20.87 16.08 17.08
C GLU A 127 -19.97 15.85 15.87
N ALA A 128 -18.87 15.14 16.12
CA ALA A 128 -17.90 14.79 15.10
C ALA A 128 -18.37 13.61 14.25
N THR A 129 -17.97 13.62 12.98
CA THR A 129 -18.37 12.62 11.98
C THR A 129 -17.18 11.94 11.33
N SER A 130 -16.00 12.55 11.45
CA SER A 130 -14.75 12.05 10.88
C SER A 130 -13.56 12.44 11.74
N VAL A 131 -12.41 11.84 11.46
CA VAL A 131 -11.10 12.20 12.01
C VAL A 131 -10.15 12.47 10.85
N CYS A 132 -9.56 13.66 10.80
CA CYS A 132 -8.51 14.01 9.85
C CYS A 132 -7.16 13.54 10.42
N VAL A 133 -6.47 12.63 9.73
CA VAL A 133 -5.23 11.99 10.20
C VAL A 133 -4.05 12.43 9.35
N PHE A 134 -2.96 12.78 10.02
CA PHE A 134 -1.68 13.15 9.41
C PHE A 134 -0.67 12.04 9.68
N LEU A 135 -0.27 11.35 8.62
CA LEU A 135 0.65 10.22 8.66
C LEU A 135 1.97 10.63 7.99
N LEU A 136 3.05 10.67 8.76
CA LEU A 136 4.38 10.90 8.23
C LEU A 136 4.99 9.57 7.77
N VAL A 137 5.43 9.51 6.52
CA VAL A 137 6.03 8.33 5.90
C VAL A 137 7.47 8.66 5.53
N CYS A 138 8.42 7.88 6.03
CA CYS A 138 9.82 8.04 5.62
C CYS A 138 9.98 7.51 4.18
N ILE A 139 10.64 8.28 3.31
CA ILE A 139 10.84 7.95 1.88
C ILE A 139 12.03 7.00 1.73
N ASN A 140 13.14 7.32 2.41
CA ASN A 140 14.34 6.50 2.46
C ASN A 140 14.45 5.63 3.73
N GLY A 141 13.36 5.52 4.48
CA GLY A 141 13.22 4.63 5.62
C GLY A 141 11.92 3.85 5.52
N ASN A 142 11.92 2.60 5.97
CA ASN A 142 10.76 1.71 5.80
C ASN A 142 9.80 1.78 7.00
N TRP A 143 9.39 2.98 7.38
CA TRP A 143 8.51 3.21 8.53
C TRP A 143 7.63 4.43 8.34
N LYS A 144 6.55 4.47 9.11
CA LYS A 144 5.54 5.52 9.09
C LYS A 144 4.97 5.69 10.50
N ILE A 145 4.55 6.90 10.84
CA ILE A 145 4.02 7.21 12.17
C ILE A 145 2.92 8.28 12.05
N PRO A 146 1.76 8.11 12.71
CA PRO A 146 0.79 9.19 12.82
C PRO A 146 1.40 10.31 13.67
N VAL A 147 1.42 11.52 13.13
CA VAL A 147 2.02 12.70 13.80
C VAL A 147 0.98 13.66 14.34
N ALA A 148 -0.22 13.65 13.75
CA ALA A 148 -1.33 14.42 14.25
C ALA A 148 -2.65 13.77 13.85
N TYR A 149 -3.69 14.02 14.64
CA TYR A 149 -5.05 13.75 14.23
C TYR A 149 -6.00 14.77 14.84
N TYR A 150 -7.09 15.06 14.13
CA TYR A 150 -8.07 16.07 14.54
C TYR A 150 -9.47 15.52 14.37
N VAL A 151 -10.30 15.68 15.40
CA VAL A 151 -11.67 15.16 15.41
C VAL A 151 -12.58 16.22 14.81
N ILE A 152 -13.24 15.91 13.69
CA ILE A 152 -13.90 16.91 12.85
C ILE A 152 -15.31 16.49 12.44
N ARG A 153 -16.14 17.49 12.13
CA ARG A 153 -17.40 17.29 11.41
C ARG A 153 -17.21 17.60 9.92
N SER A 154 -16.54 18.70 9.65
CA SER A 154 -16.11 19.16 8.34
C SER A 154 -15.00 20.19 8.54
N LEU A 155 -14.11 20.33 7.56
CA LEU A 155 -13.15 21.42 7.51
C LEU A 155 -13.32 22.15 6.17
N SER A 156 -13.32 23.48 6.21
CA SER A 156 -13.13 24.27 4.99
C SER A 156 -11.71 24.06 4.45
N GLY A 157 -11.51 24.29 3.14
CA GLY A 157 -10.18 24.20 2.53
C GLY A 157 -9.14 25.10 3.22
N LYS A 158 -9.57 26.29 3.70
CA LYS A 158 -8.71 27.23 4.43
C LYS A 158 -8.30 26.70 5.81
N GLU A 159 -9.25 26.14 6.57
CA GLU A 159 -8.95 25.56 7.90
C GLU A 159 -7.99 24.37 7.78
N ARG A 160 -8.24 23.48 6.81
CA ARG A 160 -7.35 22.33 6.55
C ARG A 160 -5.96 22.78 6.12
N ALA A 161 -5.86 23.82 5.29
CA ALA A 161 -4.57 24.39 4.88
C ALA A 161 -3.79 24.96 6.07
N ASN A 162 -4.49 25.58 7.03
CA ASN A 162 -3.87 26.07 8.26
C ASN A 162 -3.36 24.91 9.14
N LEU A 163 -4.14 23.83 9.30
CA LEU A 163 -3.67 22.62 10.02
C LEU A 163 -2.41 22.04 9.38
N ILE A 164 -2.38 21.94 8.04
CA ILE A 164 -1.20 21.48 7.30
C ILE A 164 0.02 22.36 7.60
N LYS A 165 -0.13 23.69 7.58
CA LYS A 165 0.97 24.62 7.89
C LYS A 165 1.51 24.43 9.31
N ILE A 166 0.63 24.22 10.29
CA ILE A 166 1.00 23.99 11.69
C ILE A 166 1.78 22.67 11.81
N VAL A 167 1.26 21.57 11.25
CA VAL A 167 1.93 20.26 11.27
C VAL A 167 3.30 20.32 10.57
N LEU A 168 3.39 20.97 9.41
CA LEU A 168 4.67 21.19 8.72
C LEU A 168 5.65 22.02 9.57
N GLY A 169 5.16 23.04 10.27
CA GLY A 169 5.96 23.84 11.19
C GLY A 169 6.58 23.00 12.30
N SER A 170 5.77 22.22 13.01
CA SER A 170 6.27 21.35 14.10
C SER A 170 7.21 20.25 13.60
N LEU A 171 7.01 19.73 12.39
CA LEU A 171 7.94 18.78 11.77
C LEU A 171 9.27 19.45 11.39
N HIS A 172 9.23 20.68 10.91
CA HIS A 172 10.44 21.44 10.57
C HIS A 172 11.28 21.77 11.81
N GLU A 173 10.66 22.10 12.94
CA GLU A 173 11.34 22.38 14.22
C GLU A 173 12.19 21.21 14.72
N ILE A 174 11.77 19.97 14.47
CA ILE A 174 12.54 18.76 14.81
C ILE A 174 13.51 18.31 13.73
N GLY A 175 13.69 19.11 12.67
CA GLY A 175 14.60 18.83 11.55
C GLY A 175 14.07 17.87 10.49
N ALA A 176 12.76 17.58 10.46
CA ALA A 176 12.19 16.69 9.44
C ALA A 176 12.08 17.42 8.09
N VAL A 177 12.60 16.79 7.03
CA VAL A 177 12.52 17.30 5.65
C VAL A 177 11.31 16.68 4.94
N VAL A 178 10.20 17.41 4.87
CA VAL A 178 8.99 16.97 4.19
C VAL A 178 9.05 17.37 2.70
N VAL A 179 9.25 16.38 1.82
CA VAL A 179 9.43 16.58 0.38
C VAL A 179 8.08 16.73 -0.34
N ASN A 180 7.07 15.98 0.08
CA ASN A 180 5.76 16.00 -0.57
C ASN A 180 4.61 15.77 0.42
N ILE A 181 3.41 16.17 0.02
CA ILE A 181 2.14 15.83 0.65
C ILE A 181 1.36 14.88 -0.27
N THR A 182 0.74 13.84 0.29
CA THR A 182 -0.15 12.93 -0.43
C THR A 182 -1.59 13.04 0.08
N MET A 183 -2.54 13.23 -0.82
CA MET A 183 -3.99 13.28 -0.51
C MET A 183 -4.82 12.59 -1.62
N ASP A 184 -6.11 12.37 -1.39
CA ASP A 184 -7.02 11.98 -2.47
C ASP A 184 -7.38 13.17 -3.39
N GLY A 185 -8.06 12.91 -4.50
CA GLY A 185 -8.48 13.93 -5.46
C GLY A 185 -9.85 14.57 -5.16
N CYS A 186 -10.32 14.57 -3.91
CA CYS A 186 -11.60 15.19 -3.58
C CYS A 186 -11.55 16.72 -3.76
N ALA A 187 -12.67 17.35 -4.12
CA ALA A 187 -12.74 18.80 -4.33
C ALA A 187 -12.31 19.62 -3.10
N SER A 188 -12.60 19.14 -1.88
CA SER A 188 -12.16 19.77 -0.63
C SER A 188 -10.63 19.77 -0.48
N ASN A 189 -9.97 18.67 -0.87
CA ASN A 189 -8.51 18.56 -0.85
C ASN A 189 -7.87 19.44 -1.93
N ILE A 190 -8.45 19.51 -3.13
CA ILE A 190 -7.98 20.43 -4.17
C ILE A 190 -8.11 21.89 -3.71
N SER A 191 -9.25 22.26 -3.11
CA SER A 191 -9.43 23.60 -2.53
C SER A 191 -8.41 23.90 -1.43
N THR A 192 -8.10 22.91 -0.58
CA THR A 192 -7.05 23.02 0.45
C THR A 192 -5.69 23.34 -0.16
N MET A 193 -5.31 22.62 -1.21
CA MET A 193 -4.03 22.83 -1.90
C MET A 193 -3.95 24.20 -2.58
N ASN A 194 -5.06 24.71 -3.11
CA ASN A 194 -5.15 26.08 -3.63
C ASN A 194 -4.84 27.14 -2.55
N TYR A 195 -5.32 26.95 -1.32
CA TYR A 195 -4.99 27.84 -0.19
C TYR A 195 -3.52 27.72 0.28
N LEU A 196 -2.85 26.62 -0.03
CA LEU A 196 -1.42 26.46 0.22
C LEU A 196 -0.56 27.10 -0.89
N GLY A 197 -1.12 27.31 -2.09
CA GLY A 197 -0.45 27.93 -3.24
C GLY A 197 -0.18 26.98 -4.41
N ALA A 198 -0.62 25.72 -4.33
CA ALA A 198 -0.62 24.80 -5.47
C ALA A 198 -1.90 25.00 -6.30
N ASN A 199 -1.89 24.66 -7.58
CA ASN A 199 -3.06 24.74 -8.47
C ASN A 199 -3.07 23.55 -9.42
N ILE A 200 -4.12 22.74 -9.40
CA ILE A 200 -4.24 21.53 -10.25
C ILE A 200 -5.08 21.81 -11.51
N SER A 201 -5.24 23.08 -11.90
CA SER A 201 -5.93 23.43 -13.14
C SER A 201 -5.13 22.99 -14.37
N ALA A 202 -5.83 22.57 -15.44
CA ALA A 202 -5.18 22.16 -16.69
C ALA A 202 -4.42 23.31 -17.38
N GLU A 203 -4.90 24.54 -17.23
CA GLU A 203 -4.36 25.73 -17.87
C GLU A 203 -3.14 26.30 -17.14
N ASN A 204 -3.10 26.13 -15.81
CA ASN A 204 -2.02 26.62 -14.96
C ASN A 204 -1.75 25.61 -13.84
N LEU A 205 -1.01 24.56 -14.18
CA LEU A 205 -0.62 23.51 -13.24
C LEU A 205 0.57 23.97 -12.39
N ILE A 206 0.30 24.29 -11.13
CA ILE A 206 1.30 24.57 -10.10
C ILE A 206 1.25 23.39 -9.12
N SER A 207 2.10 22.40 -9.33
CA SER A 207 2.03 21.11 -8.63
C SER A 207 2.75 21.08 -7.27
N TYR A 208 3.16 22.23 -6.75
CA TYR A 208 3.85 22.36 -5.46
C TYR A 208 3.43 23.65 -4.76
N PHE A 209 3.78 23.78 -3.48
CA PHE A 209 3.71 25.03 -2.74
C PHE A 209 5.00 25.24 -1.94
N MET A 210 5.21 26.46 -1.45
CA MET A 210 6.39 26.79 -0.66
C MET A 210 6.15 26.43 0.81
N HIS A 211 7.06 25.67 1.40
CA HIS A 211 7.02 25.31 2.81
C HIS A 211 6.88 26.58 3.68
N PRO A 212 5.99 26.60 4.70
CA PRO A 212 5.67 27.82 5.44
C PRO A 212 6.89 28.47 6.11
N ILE A 213 7.85 27.65 6.57
CA ILE A 213 9.08 28.10 7.25
C ILE A 213 10.28 28.11 6.29
N SER A 214 10.84 26.94 5.93
CA SER A 214 12.03 26.81 5.07
C SER A 214 11.94 27.43 3.67
N LYS A 215 10.73 27.70 3.17
CA LYS A 215 10.48 28.12 1.78
C LYS A 215 10.98 27.13 0.71
N GLU A 216 11.29 25.89 1.08
CA GLU A 216 11.55 24.84 0.09
C GLU A 216 10.25 24.38 -0.59
N LYS A 217 10.34 23.81 -1.80
CA LYS A 217 9.17 23.27 -2.48
C LYS A 217 8.66 22.02 -1.77
N VAL A 218 7.37 21.99 -1.49
CA VAL A 218 6.63 20.80 -1.06
C VAL A 218 5.71 20.38 -2.20
N TYR A 219 6.00 19.23 -2.79
CA TYR A 219 5.27 18.73 -3.97
C TYR A 219 3.92 18.10 -3.57
N LEU A 220 2.91 18.22 -4.44
CA LEU A 220 1.59 17.63 -4.25
C LEU A 220 1.45 16.28 -4.97
N MET A 221 1.31 15.20 -4.24
CA MET A 221 0.98 13.90 -4.81
C MET A 221 -0.51 13.59 -4.58
N LEU A 222 -1.21 13.16 -5.63
CA LEU A 222 -2.54 12.57 -5.49
C LEU A 222 -2.43 11.04 -5.47
N ASP A 223 -3.25 10.39 -4.64
CA ASP A 223 -3.25 8.92 -4.55
C ASP A 223 -3.54 8.29 -5.93
N ALA A 224 -2.51 7.67 -6.52
CA ALA A 224 -2.59 7.00 -7.80
C ALA A 224 -3.67 5.89 -7.82
N CYS A 225 -3.91 5.22 -6.68
CA CYS A 225 -4.96 4.22 -6.54
C CYS A 225 -6.36 4.84 -6.63
N HIS A 226 -6.54 6.04 -6.10
CA HIS A 226 -7.77 6.80 -6.29
C HIS A 226 -7.89 7.30 -7.74
N MET A 227 -6.80 7.83 -8.32
CA MET A 227 -6.80 8.36 -9.69
C MET A 227 -7.16 7.30 -10.72
N ILE A 228 -6.58 6.09 -10.62
CA ILE A 228 -6.90 5.00 -11.56
C ILE A 228 -8.35 4.51 -11.43
N LYS A 229 -8.95 4.57 -10.24
CA LYS A 229 -10.39 4.29 -10.06
C LYS A 229 -11.24 5.35 -10.76
N LEU A 230 -10.88 6.62 -10.69
CA LEU A 230 -11.59 7.68 -11.42
C LEU A 230 -11.48 7.48 -12.93
N ILE A 231 -10.28 7.17 -13.43
CA ILE A 231 -10.05 6.88 -14.85
C ILE A 231 -10.88 5.67 -15.30
N ARG A 232 -10.93 4.57 -14.51
CA ARG A 232 -11.81 3.43 -14.79
C ARG A 232 -13.26 3.86 -14.89
N ASN A 233 -13.75 4.63 -13.92
CA ASN A 233 -15.14 5.08 -13.92
C ASN A 233 -15.45 5.90 -15.17
N THR A 234 -14.54 6.80 -15.59
CA THR A 234 -14.69 7.56 -16.83
C THR A 234 -14.69 6.63 -18.04
N TYR A 235 -13.75 5.70 -18.13
CA TYR A 235 -13.60 4.79 -19.25
C TYR A 235 -14.80 3.85 -19.44
N ASP A 236 -15.42 3.36 -18.36
CA ASP A 236 -16.63 2.54 -18.42
C ASP A 236 -17.89 3.38 -18.74
N THR A 237 -18.06 4.52 -18.07
CA THR A 237 -19.32 5.28 -18.13
C THR A 237 -19.42 6.22 -19.33
N LYS A 238 -18.29 6.66 -19.90
CA LYS A 238 -18.24 7.59 -21.02
C LYS A 238 -17.75 6.87 -22.26
N ARG A 239 -18.57 6.89 -23.32
CA ARG A 239 -18.38 6.07 -24.53
C ARG A 239 -17.75 6.81 -25.71
N ASN A 240 -17.24 8.03 -25.50
CA ASN A 240 -16.72 8.89 -26.57
C ASN A 240 -15.33 9.44 -26.23
N ILE A 241 -14.45 8.57 -25.74
CA ILE A 241 -13.03 8.92 -25.54
C ILE A 241 -12.30 8.67 -26.85
N HIS A 242 -11.45 9.59 -27.28
CA HIS A 242 -10.60 9.43 -28.45
C HIS A 242 -9.19 10.01 -28.22
N ASP A 243 -8.23 9.54 -29.02
CA ASP A 243 -6.88 10.09 -29.07
C ASP A 243 -6.79 11.31 -30.00
N SER A 244 -5.59 11.88 -30.12
CA SER A 244 -5.32 13.05 -30.99
C SER A 244 -5.52 12.78 -32.49
N SER A 245 -5.64 11.51 -32.89
CA SER A 245 -5.90 11.09 -34.27
C SER A 245 -7.37 10.69 -34.47
N GLU A 246 -8.27 11.11 -33.56
CA GLU A 246 -9.71 10.79 -33.57
C GLU A 246 -10.04 9.28 -33.47
N ASN A 247 -9.06 8.44 -33.11
CA ASN A 247 -9.33 7.02 -32.93
C ASN A 247 -10.06 6.78 -31.62
N LYS A 248 -11.12 5.98 -31.68
CA LYS A 248 -11.99 5.71 -30.52
C LYS A 248 -11.33 4.77 -29.51
N ILE A 249 -11.41 5.16 -28.24
CA ILE A 249 -11.02 4.37 -27.07
C ILE A 249 -12.31 3.86 -26.41
N GLU A 250 -12.60 2.56 -26.56
CA GLU A 250 -13.93 2.04 -26.28
C GLU A 250 -13.92 0.93 -25.22
N TRP A 251 -14.86 1.02 -24.27
CA TRP A 251 -15.07 -0.02 -23.26
C TRP A 251 -15.58 -1.35 -23.85
N ARG A 252 -16.19 -1.32 -25.04
CA ARG A 252 -16.75 -2.52 -25.68
C ARG A 252 -15.73 -3.63 -25.86
N TYR A 253 -14.45 -3.31 -26.07
CA TYR A 253 -13.40 -4.32 -26.23
C TYR A 253 -13.14 -5.10 -24.92
N ILE A 254 -13.35 -4.49 -23.76
CA ILE A 254 -13.28 -5.19 -22.46
C ILE A 254 -14.45 -6.15 -22.32
N VAL A 255 -15.66 -5.72 -22.71
CA VAL A 255 -16.86 -6.57 -22.72
C VAL A 255 -16.67 -7.76 -23.65
N ASN A 256 -16.30 -7.50 -24.90
CA ASN A 256 -16.04 -8.52 -25.92
C ASN A 256 -14.97 -9.51 -25.48
N LEU A 257 -13.91 -9.05 -24.81
CA LEU A 257 -12.86 -9.91 -24.30
C LEU A 257 -13.37 -10.83 -23.18
N ILE A 258 -14.12 -10.31 -22.22
CA ILE A 258 -14.65 -11.12 -21.13
C ILE A 258 -15.66 -12.14 -21.65
N GLU A 259 -16.56 -11.74 -22.55
CA GLU A 259 -17.53 -12.64 -23.16
C GLU A 259 -16.86 -13.74 -24.00
N LEU A 260 -15.82 -13.40 -24.76
CA LEU A 260 -15.03 -14.38 -25.50
C LEU A 260 -14.40 -15.41 -24.54
N GLN A 261 -13.77 -14.95 -23.45
CA GLN A 261 -13.14 -15.85 -22.48
C GLN A 261 -14.16 -16.77 -21.79
N GLU A 262 -15.35 -16.25 -21.48
CA GLU A 262 -16.43 -17.04 -20.86
C GLU A 262 -17.02 -18.06 -21.83
N ARG A 263 -17.15 -17.70 -23.12
CA ARG A 263 -17.65 -18.60 -24.17
C ARG A 263 -16.66 -19.74 -24.47
N GLU A 264 -15.39 -19.42 -24.66
CA GLU A 264 -14.36 -20.40 -25.04
C GLU A 264 -13.82 -21.19 -23.83
N GLY A 265 -13.98 -20.66 -22.62
CA GLY A 265 -13.40 -21.23 -21.38
C GLY A 265 -11.88 -21.09 -21.29
N LEU A 266 -11.23 -20.44 -22.26
CA LEU A 266 -9.80 -20.14 -22.29
C LEU A 266 -9.57 -18.65 -22.09
N HIS A 267 -8.75 -18.30 -21.10
CA HIS A 267 -8.53 -16.91 -20.70
C HIS A 267 -7.16 -16.39 -21.15
N THR A 268 -7.16 -15.52 -22.16
CA THR A 268 -5.96 -14.79 -22.61
C THR A 268 -5.57 -13.69 -21.63
N ALA A 269 -6.54 -13.05 -20.98
CA ALA A 269 -6.39 -12.13 -19.85
C ALA A 269 -6.93 -12.76 -18.55
N VAL A 270 -6.14 -13.67 -17.97
CA VAL A 270 -6.49 -14.56 -16.84
C VAL A 270 -7.09 -13.86 -15.60
N LYS A 271 -6.79 -12.58 -15.39
CA LYS A 271 -7.23 -11.84 -14.19
C LYS A 271 -8.62 -11.20 -14.33
N ILE A 272 -9.01 -10.80 -15.55
CA ILE A 272 -10.30 -10.13 -15.76
C ILE A 272 -11.43 -11.16 -15.93
N ASN A 273 -12.61 -10.82 -15.41
CA ASN A 273 -13.81 -11.66 -15.40
C ASN A 273 -15.05 -10.77 -15.23
N ARG A 274 -16.25 -11.36 -15.23
CA ARG A 274 -17.53 -10.64 -15.07
C ARG A 274 -17.59 -9.64 -13.90
N ARG A 275 -16.87 -9.87 -12.80
CA ARG A 275 -16.82 -8.91 -11.67
C ARG A 275 -16.22 -7.55 -12.07
N HIS A 276 -15.35 -7.53 -13.08
CA HIS A 276 -14.75 -6.31 -13.60
C HIS A 276 -15.74 -5.46 -14.40
N LEU A 277 -16.75 -6.09 -15.02
CA LEU A 277 -17.87 -5.38 -15.66
C LEU A 277 -18.89 -4.91 -14.62
N ASN A 278 -19.17 -5.75 -13.61
CA ASN A 278 -20.12 -5.49 -12.53
C ASN A 278 -19.49 -4.77 -11.33
N TRP A 279 -18.52 -3.90 -11.60
CA TRP A 279 -17.67 -3.29 -10.58
C TRP A 279 -18.40 -2.28 -9.69
N GLN A 280 -19.60 -1.82 -10.07
CA GLN A 280 -20.34 -0.76 -9.39
C GLN A 280 -20.66 -1.12 -7.92
N ARG A 281 -20.82 -2.42 -7.63
CA ARG A 281 -21.00 -2.95 -6.25
C ARG A 281 -19.70 -2.99 -5.43
N GLU A 282 -18.55 -2.94 -6.10
CA GLU A 282 -17.21 -3.02 -5.53
C GLU A 282 -16.37 -1.79 -5.94
N LYS A 283 -16.99 -0.60 -6.04
CA LYS A 283 -16.35 0.62 -6.59
C LYS A 283 -15.03 0.98 -5.92
N MET A 284 -14.90 0.69 -4.62
CA MET A 284 -13.70 0.98 -3.84
C MET A 284 -12.56 -0.03 -4.05
N ASN A 285 -12.82 -1.17 -4.68
CA ASN A 285 -11.83 -2.21 -4.91
C ASN A 285 -10.86 -1.79 -6.03
N VAL A 286 -9.71 -1.25 -5.63
CA VAL A 286 -8.63 -0.79 -6.53
C VAL A 286 -8.14 -1.92 -7.43
N GLN A 287 -8.11 -3.17 -6.94
CA GLN A 287 -7.63 -4.30 -7.72
C GLN A 287 -8.43 -4.51 -9.00
N LEU A 288 -9.76 -4.36 -8.95
CA LEU A 288 -10.61 -4.46 -10.14
C LEU A 288 -10.30 -3.36 -11.15
N ALA A 289 -10.05 -2.14 -10.69
CA ALA A 289 -9.71 -1.02 -11.57
C ALA A 289 -8.34 -1.22 -12.23
N VAL A 290 -7.31 -1.58 -11.46
CA VAL A 290 -5.94 -1.78 -11.97
C VAL A 290 -5.86 -2.95 -12.95
N GLN A 291 -6.60 -4.04 -12.71
CA GLN A 291 -6.55 -5.22 -13.59
C GLN A 291 -7.11 -4.97 -15.00
N ILE A 292 -8.10 -4.07 -15.14
CA ILE A 292 -8.62 -3.61 -16.44
C ILE A 292 -7.49 -2.96 -17.25
N PHE A 293 -6.72 -2.08 -16.61
CA PHE A 293 -5.62 -1.36 -17.23
C PHE A 293 -4.32 -2.17 -17.25
N SER A 294 -4.36 -3.50 -17.28
CA SER A 294 -3.13 -4.29 -17.25
C SER A 294 -2.55 -4.53 -18.65
N ASN A 295 -1.22 -4.62 -18.75
CA ASN A 295 -0.55 -5.00 -20.01
C ASN A 295 -1.06 -6.34 -20.57
N SER A 296 -1.45 -7.29 -19.71
CA SER A 296 -2.06 -8.55 -20.17
C SER A 296 -3.40 -8.36 -20.89
N VAL A 297 -4.19 -7.36 -20.50
CA VAL A 297 -5.46 -7.07 -21.17
C VAL A 297 -5.21 -6.43 -22.53
N ALA A 298 -4.31 -5.44 -22.61
CA ALA A 298 -3.94 -4.85 -23.90
C ALA A 298 -3.36 -5.89 -24.88
N ASN A 299 -2.48 -6.78 -24.40
CA ASN A 299 -1.93 -7.85 -25.21
C ASN A 299 -3.00 -8.86 -25.66
N ALA A 300 -3.98 -9.15 -24.81
CA ALA A 300 -5.10 -10.04 -25.18
C ALA A 300 -6.00 -9.42 -26.25
N ILE A 301 -6.28 -8.12 -26.17
CA ILE A 301 -7.03 -7.39 -27.21
C ILE A 301 -6.25 -7.41 -28.53
N ASP A 302 -4.95 -7.13 -28.49
CA ASP A 302 -4.11 -7.16 -29.70
C ASP A 302 -3.99 -8.57 -30.29
N PHE A 303 -3.87 -9.61 -29.46
CA PHE A 303 -3.90 -11.00 -29.91
C PHE A 303 -5.22 -11.34 -30.62
N CYS A 304 -6.35 -10.87 -30.09
CA CYS A 304 -7.65 -11.08 -30.74
C CYS A 304 -7.77 -10.34 -32.08
N ARG A 305 -7.19 -9.14 -32.19
CA ARG A 305 -7.18 -8.34 -33.43
C ARG A 305 -6.21 -8.87 -34.47
N ILE A 306 -4.96 -9.12 -34.10
CA ILE A 306 -3.85 -9.39 -35.03
C ILE A 306 -3.77 -10.88 -35.38
N ASP A 307 -3.75 -11.74 -34.36
CA ASP A 307 -3.50 -13.17 -34.55
C ASP A 307 -4.79 -13.94 -34.86
N LEU A 308 -5.87 -13.66 -34.11
CA LEU A 308 -7.16 -14.32 -34.32
C LEU A 308 -8.05 -13.63 -35.38
N LYS A 309 -7.75 -12.36 -35.72
CA LYS A 309 -8.49 -11.57 -36.73
C LYS A 309 -10.01 -11.54 -36.49
N LEU A 310 -10.40 -11.42 -35.23
CA LEU A 310 -11.82 -11.39 -34.85
C LEU A 310 -12.40 -9.99 -35.08
N GLN A 311 -13.43 -9.89 -35.92
CA GLN A 311 -14.08 -8.62 -36.30
C GLN A 311 -14.51 -7.76 -35.10
N GLN A 312 -14.95 -8.38 -34.01
CA GLN A 312 -15.35 -7.69 -32.78
C GLN A 312 -14.22 -6.93 -32.07
N PHE A 313 -12.96 -7.10 -32.51
CA PHE A 313 -11.78 -6.39 -32.03
C PHE A 313 -11.11 -5.51 -33.10
N ASP A 314 -11.71 -5.36 -34.28
CA ASP A 314 -11.21 -4.44 -35.31
C ASP A 314 -11.17 -3.01 -34.77
N ASN A 315 -10.17 -2.23 -35.18
CA ASN A 315 -9.93 -0.84 -34.75
C ASN A 315 -9.67 -0.65 -33.25
N SER A 316 -9.26 -1.71 -32.53
CA SER A 316 -8.94 -1.64 -31.09
C SER A 316 -7.57 -1.04 -30.75
N THR A 317 -6.78 -0.58 -31.73
CA THR A 317 -5.39 -0.14 -31.54
C THR A 317 -5.26 0.97 -30.49
N ALA A 318 -6.09 2.02 -30.61
CA ALA A 318 -6.09 3.12 -29.65
C ALA A 318 -6.50 2.67 -28.24
N THR A 319 -7.43 1.71 -28.13
CA THR A 319 -7.84 1.15 -26.84
C THR A 319 -6.71 0.34 -26.18
N SER A 320 -6.03 -0.53 -26.93
CA SER A 320 -4.88 -1.28 -26.40
C SER A 320 -3.75 -0.35 -25.97
N LEU A 321 -3.48 0.71 -26.74
CA LEU A 321 -2.48 1.72 -26.39
C LEU A 321 -2.86 2.47 -25.11
N PHE A 322 -4.11 2.91 -24.99
CA PHE A 322 -4.64 3.55 -23.78
C PHE A 322 -4.44 2.69 -22.53
N ILE A 323 -4.82 1.41 -22.62
CA ILE A 323 -4.66 0.43 -21.53
C ILE A 323 -3.18 0.30 -21.13
N ARG A 324 -2.25 0.21 -22.09
CA ARG A 324 -0.79 0.13 -21.81
C ARG A 324 -0.25 1.40 -21.18
N ASN A 325 -0.65 2.57 -21.67
CA ASN A 325 -0.18 3.83 -21.11
C ASN A 325 -0.69 3.99 -19.68
N MET A 326 -1.96 3.71 -19.41
CA MET A 326 -2.50 3.71 -18.05
C MET A 326 -1.81 2.68 -17.14
N ASN A 327 -1.50 1.47 -17.65
CA ASN A 327 -0.69 0.47 -16.94
C ASN A 327 0.64 1.08 -16.50
N ASN A 328 1.41 1.58 -17.46
CA ASN A 328 2.79 1.99 -17.25
C ASN A 328 2.90 3.23 -16.38
N ILE A 329 1.96 4.17 -16.51
CA ILE A 329 1.84 5.33 -15.63
C ILE A 329 1.56 4.86 -14.20
N PHE A 330 0.54 4.03 -13.99
CA PHE A 330 0.22 3.54 -12.64
C PHE A 330 1.38 2.75 -12.03
N ASP A 331 2.04 1.92 -12.82
CA ASP A 331 3.22 1.15 -12.46
C ASP A 331 4.39 2.04 -12.01
N LEU A 332 4.65 3.12 -12.74
CA LEU A 332 5.68 4.10 -12.42
C LEU A 332 5.36 4.85 -11.11
N LEU A 333 4.09 5.21 -10.90
CA LEU A 333 3.61 5.89 -9.68
C LEU A 333 3.48 4.94 -8.48
N ASN A 334 3.64 3.64 -8.69
CA ASN A 334 3.41 2.61 -7.68
C ASN A 334 4.57 1.59 -7.64
N SER A 335 5.80 2.06 -7.80
CA SER A 335 7.02 1.25 -7.74
C SER A 335 7.35 0.89 -6.30
N ARG A 336 7.36 -0.42 -6.02
CA ARG A 336 7.49 -0.99 -4.66
C ARG A 336 8.76 -1.79 -4.45
N ASN A 337 9.48 -2.06 -5.53
CA ASN A 337 10.45 -3.14 -5.56
C ASN A 337 11.75 -2.70 -6.22
N LEU A 338 12.81 -2.59 -5.42
CA LEU A 338 14.15 -2.22 -5.86
C LEU A 338 14.73 -3.09 -6.98
N LEU A 339 14.35 -4.37 -7.08
CA LEU A 339 14.83 -5.29 -8.12
C LEU A 339 13.72 -5.65 -9.12
N CYS A 340 12.73 -4.78 -9.29
CA CYS A 340 11.70 -5.01 -10.29
C CYS A 340 12.35 -5.06 -11.67
N LYS A 341 12.13 -6.14 -12.42
CA LYS A 341 12.63 -6.27 -13.79
C LYS A 341 11.71 -5.60 -14.82
N ASN A 342 10.44 -5.40 -14.46
CA ASN A 342 9.49 -4.73 -15.33
C ASN A 342 9.87 -3.25 -15.45
N GLU A 343 10.15 -2.79 -16.66
CA GLU A 343 10.72 -1.45 -16.90
C GLU A 343 9.83 -0.32 -16.40
N SER A 344 8.50 -0.48 -16.52
CA SER A 344 7.54 0.52 -16.04
C SER A 344 7.39 0.58 -14.52
N GLN A 345 7.81 -0.46 -13.79
CA GLN A 345 7.74 -0.55 -12.31
C GLN A 345 9.12 -0.51 -11.65
N GLN A 346 10.18 -0.14 -12.38
CA GLN A 346 11.51 -0.02 -11.81
C GLN A 346 11.58 1.12 -10.79
N PRO A 347 12.43 1.01 -9.76
CA PRO A 347 12.77 2.17 -8.94
C PRO A 347 13.49 3.21 -9.81
N ILE A 348 13.35 4.49 -9.48
CA ILE A 348 14.09 5.54 -10.17
C ILE A 348 15.49 5.59 -9.57
N SER A 349 16.54 5.49 -10.38
CA SER A 349 17.94 5.54 -9.99
C SER A 349 18.74 6.36 -11.00
N LEU A 350 19.98 6.71 -10.66
CA LEU A 350 20.86 7.45 -11.57
C LEU A 350 21.03 6.76 -12.94
N SER A 351 20.97 5.43 -12.99
CA SER A 351 21.16 4.68 -14.24
C SER A 351 19.97 4.71 -15.18
N ASN A 352 18.76 5.04 -14.70
CA ASN A 352 17.55 5.01 -15.51
C ASN A 352 16.74 6.31 -15.51
N ILE A 353 17.17 7.32 -14.76
CA ILE A 353 16.44 8.58 -14.57
C ILE A 353 16.13 9.28 -15.90
N ASP A 354 17.07 9.34 -16.84
CA ASP A 354 16.87 10.02 -18.12
C ASP A 354 15.79 9.33 -18.98
N ARG A 355 15.87 8.00 -19.08
CA ARG A 355 14.84 7.18 -19.74
C ARG A 355 13.47 7.35 -19.09
N ILE A 356 13.42 7.40 -17.75
CA ILE A 356 12.16 7.60 -17.03
C ILE A 356 11.61 9.01 -17.28
N LYS A 357 12.44 10.04 -17.35
CA LYS A 357 12.01 11.40 -17.73
C LYS A 357 11.43 11.44 -19.13
N GLU A 358 12.06 10.80 -20.10
CA GLU A 358 11.52 10.70 -21.46
C GLU A 358 10.15 10.00 -21.48
N ASN A 359 10.01 8.91 -20.73
CA ASN A 359 8.73 8.21 -20.60
C ASN A 359 7.67 9.11 -19.93
N ILE A 360 8.02 9.84 -18.87
CA ILE A 360 7.14 10.79 -18.21
C ILE A 360 6.65 11.85 -19.20
N THR A 361 7.55 12.44 -20.00
CA THR A 361 7.18 13.43 -21.02
C THR A 361 6.17 12.84 -22.02
N LYS A 362 6.44 11.63 -22.55
CA LYS A 362 5.51 10.93 -23.47
C LYS A 362 4.15 10.65 -22.82
N TYR A 363 4.12 10.29 -21.55
CA TYR A 363 2.87 10.03 -20.82
C TYR A 363 2.08 11.32 -20.56
N ILE A 364 2.77 12.42 -20.26
CA ILE A 364 2.16 13.74 -20.10
C ILE A 364 1.53 14.21 -21.41
N GLU A 365 2.28 14.14 -22.51
CA GLU A 365 1.78 14.45 -23.85
C GLU A 365 0.56 13.59 -24.19
N TYR A 366 0.67 12.27 -24.00
CA TYR A 366 -0.43 11.35 -24.26
C TYR A 366 -1.71 11.69 -23.49
N ILE A 367 -1.63 11.99 -22.19
CA ILE A 367 -2.83 12.34 -21.41
C ILE A 367 -3.42 13.68 -21.87
N ASN A 368 -2.59 14.66 -22.22
CA ASN A 368 -3.04 15.97 -22.71
C ASN A 368 -3.72 15.90 -24.09
N ASP A 369 -3.38 14.88 -24.86
CA ASP A 369 -3.91 14.59 -26.19
C ASP A 369 -5.16 13.71 -26.19
N LEU A 370 -5.65 13.30 -25.01
CA LEU A 370 -6.94 12.62 -24.90
C LEU A 370 -8.09 13.61 -24.95
N TYR A 371 -9.16 13.20 -25.63
CA TYR A 371 -10.40 13.97 -25.75
C TYR A 371 -11.60 13.15 -25.28
N ILE A 372 -12.66 13.86 -24.88
CA ILE A 372 -13.96 13.34 -24.50
C ILE A 372 -15.03 14.34 -24.90
N ASP A 373 -16.04 13.89 -25.65
CA ASP A 373 -17.14 14.75 -26.12
C ASP A 373 -16.61 16.05 -26.77
N ASP A 374 -15.61 15.90 -27.65
CA ASP A 374 -14.92 16.96 -28.42
C ASP A 374 -14.21 18.03 -27.58
N LYS A 375 -13.97 17.75 -26.30
CA LYS A 375 -13.18 18.58 -25.38
C LYS A 375 -11.98 17.79 -24.88
N LYS A 376 -10.87 18.48 -24.60
CA LYS A 376 -9.71 17.84 -23.95
C LYS A 376 -10.13 17.17 -22.64
N MET A 377 -9.66 15.94 -22.41
CA MET A 377 -9.98 15.13 -21.23
C MET A 377 -9.68 15.88 -19.94
N VAL A 378 -8.57 16.62 -19.92
CA VAL A 378 -8.11 17.45 -18.79
C VAL A 378 -8.98 18.68 -18.53
N LEU A 379 -9.84 19.07 -19.47
CA LEU A 379 -10.82 20.17 -19.32
C LEU A 379 -12.24 19.67 -19.03
N SER A 380 -12.48 18.36 -19.15
CA SER A 380 -13.80 17.75 -18.97
C SER A 380 -14.30 17.77 -17.51
N GLU A 381 -15.57 17.43 -17.30
CA GLU A 381 -16.13 17.21 -15.95
C GLU A 381 -15.49 16.02 -15.22
N ARG A 382 -14.89 15.09 -15.96
CA ARG A 382 -14.26 13.86 -15.44
C ARG A 382 -12.73 13.94 -15.40
N LYS A 383 -12.19 15.16 -15.45
CA LYS A 383 -10.75 15.46 -15.53
C LYS A 383 -9.89 15.02 -14.35
N ILE A 384 -10.46 14.94 -13.14
CA ILE A 384 -9.68 14.79 -11.90
C ILE A 384 -8.74 13.58 -11.92
N GLY A 385 -9.19 12.42 -12.40
CA GLY A 385 -8.34 11.23 -12.49
C GLY A 385 -7.11 11.45 -13.37
N PHE A 386 -7.29 12.14 -14.50
CA PHE A 386 -6.23 12.41 -15.47
C PHE A 386 -5.29 13.53 -15.01
N LEU A 387 -5.85 14.63 -14.50
CA LEU A 387 -5.08 15.72 -13.89
C LEU A 387 -4.25 15.26 -12.70
N GLY A 388 -4.78 14.34 -11.89
CA GLY A 388 -4.03 13.75 -10.79
C GLY A 388 -2.84 12.93 -11.25
N MET A 389 -3.00 12.10 -12.29
CA MET A 389 -1.87 11.38 -12.89
C MET A 389 -0.83 12.35 -13.45
N LEU A 390 -1.24 13.39 -14.17
CA LEU A 390 -0.35 14.44 -14.68
C LEU A 390 0.45 15.13 -13.58
N THR A 391 -0.24 15.54 -12.51
CA THR A 391 0.38 16.20 -11.34
C THR A 391 1.44 15.29 -10.70
N CYS A 392 1.10 14.01 -10.50
CA CYS A 392 2.04 13.04 -9.92
C CYS A 392 3.25 12.78 -10.82
N LEU A 393 3.04 12.66 -12.14
CA LEU A 393 4.12 12.46 -13.11
C LEU A 393 5.09 13.65 -13.13
N GLN A 394 4.58 14.87 -13.16
CA GLN A 394 5.38 16.10 -13.11
C GLN A 394 6.18 16.18 -11.81
N ASN A 395 5.54 15.91 -10.68
CA ASN A 395 6.21 15.99 -9.38
C ASN A 395 7.24 14.89 -9.16
N ILE A 396 7.00 13.67 -9.64
CA ILE A 396 8.00 12.60 -9.55
C ILE A 396 9.25 12.93 -10.36
N LYS A 397 9.10 13.57 -11.53
CA LYS A 397 10.24 14.08 -12.29
C LYS A 397 11.08 15.03 -11.45
N ASP A 398 10.46 16.04 -10.84
CA ASP A 398 11.15 17.06 -10.04
C ASP A 398 11.74 16.49 -8.73
N ILE A 399 11.02 15.59 -8.06
CA ILE A 399 11.50 14.88 -6.86
C ILE A 399 12.70 13.99 -7.22
N ALA A 400 12.63 13.24 -8.32
CA ALA A 400 13.74 12.39 -8.76
C ALA A 400 14.98 13.22 -9.09
N GLU A 401 14.83 14.38 -9.75
CA GLU A 401 15.94 15.32 -9.95
C GLU A 401 16.52 15.79 -8.61
N THR A 402 15.66 16.21 -7.69
CA THR A 402 16.08 16.77 -6.41
C THR A 402 16.77 15.74 -5.51
N LEU A 403 16.33 14.48 -5.50
CA LEU A 403 16.82 13.45 -4.58
C LEU A 403 17.89 12.54 -5.22
N ILE A 404 17.73 12.16 -6.48
CA ILE A 404 18.60 11.18 -7.15
C ILE A 404 19.73 11.89 -7.90
N ALA A 405 19.42 12.91 -8.72
CA ALA A 405 20.46 13.58 -9.52
C ALA A 405 21.47 14.35 -8.65
N THR A 406 21.03 14.85 -7.49
CA THR A 406 21.91 15.48 -6.48
C THR A 406 22.67 14.49 -5.61
N LYS A 407 22.51 13.17 -5.84
CA LYS A 407 23.09 12.07 -5.06
C LYS A 407 22.70 12.07 -3.58
N LYS A 408 21.60 12.74 -3.20
CA LYS A 408 21.04 12.65 -1.84
C LYS A 408 20.48 11.25 -1.54
N GLN A 409 20.09 10.50 -2.58
CA GLN A 409 19.60 9.13 -2.49
C GLN A 409 20.04 8.30 -3.71
N ASN A 410 20.26 7.00 -3.50
CA ASN A 410 20.68 6.07 -4.57
C ASN A 410 19.51 5.68 -5.49
N PHE A 411 18.31 5.58 -4.92
CA PHE A 411 17.09 5.22 -5.64
C PHE A 411 15.86 5.82 -4.96
N LEU A 412 14.77 5.95 -5.72
CA LEU A 412 13.46 6.39 -5.26
C LEU A 412 12.43 5.30 -5.58
N LEU A 413 11.73 4.84 -4.54
CA LEU A 413 10.51 4.04 -4.67
C LEU A 413 9.33 5.01 -4.63
N THR A 414 8.51 5.00 -5.67
CA THR A 414 7.32 5.88 -5.76
C THR A 414 6.17 5.37 -4.91
N TYR A 415 6.25 4.13 -4.41
CA TYR A 415 5.41 3.62 -3.35
C TYR A 415 6.29 2.99 -2.26
N ASN A 416 6.18 3.49 -1.04
CA ASN A 416 6.98 3.03 0.08
C ASN A 416 6.58 1.60 0.47
N VAL A 417 7.38 0.62 0.02
CA VAL A 417 7.40 -0.75 0.56
C VAL A 417 8.77 -1.01 1.13
N CYS A 418 8.77 -1.78 2.21
CA CYS A 418 9.99 -2.17 2.89
C CYS A 418 11.00 -2.89 1.98
N CYS A 419 12.12 -2.24 1.69
CA CYS A 419 13.23 -2.82 0.93
C CYS A 419 13.98 -3.92 1.73
N ILE A 420 14.00 -3.86 3.06
CA ILE A 420 14.70 -4.82 3.93
C ILE A 420 14.04 -6.20 3.91
N CYS A 421 12.70 -6.26 4.04
CA CYS A 421 11.94 -7.52 4.05
C CYS A 421 12.04 -8.29 2.74
N LYS A 422 12.35 -7.60 1.65
CA LYS A 422 12.53 -8.23 0.35
C LYS A 422 13.82 -9.05 0.25
N HIS A 423 14.91 -8.56 0.84
CA HIS A 423 16.18 -9.30 0.86
C HIS A 423 16.05 -10.62 1.65
N LEU A 424 15.20 -10.65 2.67
CA LEU A 424 14.91 -11.86 3.46
C LEU A 424 14.24 -12.99 2.64
N LEU A 425 13.63 -12.69 1.49
CA LEU A 425 12.98 -13.69 0.64
C LEU A 425 13.93 -14.37 -0.35
N ILE A 426 15.09 -13.78 -0.62
CA ILE A 426 16.00 -14.19 -1.69
C ILE A 426 17.30 -14.72 -1.08
N GLY A 427 17.71 -15.93 -1.45
CA GLY A 427 18.96 -16.53 -0.99
C GLY A 427 20.04 -16.54 -2.08
N THR A 428 21.31 -16.39 -1.70
CA THR A 428 22.46 -16.51 -2.62
C THR A 428 22.88 -17.97 -2.85
N ASP A 429 22.74 -18.83 -1.85
CA ASP A 429 23.56 -20.07 -1.78
C ASP A 429 22.78 -21.39 -1.76
N CYS A 430 21.45 -21.38 -1.86
CA CYS A 430 20.62 -22.58 -1.75
C CYS A 430 19.94 -22.98 -3.06
N MET A 431 20.74 -23.38 -4.05
CA MET A 431 20.20 -24.00 -5.26
C MET A 431 19.94 -25.50 -5.03
N SER A 432 18.70 -25.96 -5.24
CA SER A 432 18.46 -27.41 -5.31
C SER A 432 19.17 -28.02 -6.53
N ALA A 433 19.53 -29.29 -6.47
CA ALA A 433 20.13 -30.02 -7.60
C ALA A 433 19.27 -29.93 -8.88
N LEU A 434 17.95 -29.84 -8.73
CA LEU A 434 17.02 -29.65 -9.85
C LEU A 434 17.10 -28.23 -10.44
N GLN A 435 17.22 -27.21 -9.59
CA GLN A 435 17.40 -25.83 -10.04
C GLN A 435 18.76 -25.66 -10.71
N GLN A 436 19.84 -26.25 -10.20
CA GLN A 436 21.15 -26.22 -10.87
C GLN A 436 21.08 -26.78 -12.30
N ARG A 437 20.33 -27.88 -12.50
CA ARG A 437 20.15 -28.49 -13.82
C ARG A 437 19.20 -27.73 -14.75
N LYS A 438 18.31 -26.88 -14.23
CA LYS A 438 17.27 -26.18 -15.00
C LYS A 438 17.43 -24.66 -15.09
N CYS A 439 18.31 -24.08 -14.28
CA CYS A 439 18.48 -22.64 -14.25
C CYS A 439 19.35 -22.21 -15.44
N ARG A 440 18.75 -21.47 -16.37
CA ARG A 440 19.46 -20.77 -17.46
C ARG A 440 19.67 -19.29 -17.13
N GLY A 441 20.00 -18.98 -15.87
CA GLY A 441 20.23 -17.60 -15.38
C GLY A 441 18.99 -16.75 -15.07
N GLY A 442 17.77 -17.26 -15.30
CA GLY A 442 16.53 -16.48 -15.13
C GLY A 442 15.73 -16.71 -13.84
N LEU A 443 16.05 -17.73 -13.03
CA LEU A 443 15.27 -18.11 -11.85
C LEU A 443 15.80 -17.41 -10.58
N ILE A 444 14.88 -17.05 -9.68
CA ILE A 444 15.20 -16.44 -8.38
C ILE A 444 15.32 -17.55 -7.34
N ASN A 445 16.40 -17.51 -6.55
CA ASN A 445 16.60 -18.43 -5.43
C ASN A 445 15.84 -17.94 -4.20
N ALA A 446 15.08 -18.83 -3.57
CA ALA A 446 14.40 -18.53 -2.31
C ALA A 446 15.41 -18.57 -1.15
N SER A 447 15.20 -17.78 -0.10
CA SER A 447 16.03 -17.88 1.12
C SER A 447 15.78 -19.20 1.87
N SER A 448 16.73 -19.56 2.75
CA SER A 448 16.62 -20.73 3.63
C SER A 448 15.34 -20.70 4.48
N ASP A 449 14.94 -19.52 4.95
CA ASP A 449 13.73 -19.31 5.75
C ASP A 449 12.45 -19.50 4.94
N VAL A 450 12.41 -19.02 3.70
CA VAL A 450 11.29 -19.31 2.78
C VAL A 450 11.16 -20.81 2.53
N ILE A 451 12.28 -21.52 2.37
CA ILE A 451 12.30 -22.99 2.21
C ILE A 451 11.78 -23.68 3.47
N LYS A 452 12.24 -23.28 4.66
CA LYS A 452 11.72 -23.80 5.95
C LYS A 452 10.21 -23.61 6.05
N LEU A 453 9.70 -22.42 5.74
CA LEU A 453 8.25 -22.13 5.75
C LEU A 453 7.46 -22.98 4.77
N CYS A 454 7.97 -23.16 3.55
CA CYS A 454 7.34 -24.01 2.54
C CYS A 454 7.32 -25.49 2.99
N ASN A 455 8.37 -25.97 3.65
CA ASN A 455 8.43 -27.31 4.22
C ASN A 455 7.43 -27.49 5.36
N ILE A 456 7.28 -26.50 6.24
CA ILE A 456 6.25 -26.49 7.29
C ILE A 456 4.86 -26.58 6.63
N ALA A 457 4.58 -25.73 5.64
CA ALA A 457 3.31 -25.75 4.92
C ALA A 457 3.04 -27.11 4.26
N GLU A 458 4.01 -27.70 3.55
CA GLU A 458 3.85 -29.01 2.91
C GLU A 458 3.57 -30.13 3.91
N ARG A 459 4.23 -30.12 5.08
CA ARG A 459 3.95 -31.07 6.17
C ARG A 459 2.52 -30.93 6.67
N ILE A 460 2.03 -29.70 6.87
CA ILE A 460 0.64 -29.45 7.28
C ILE A 460 -0.34 -29.93 6.22
N ILE A 461 -0.08 -29.64 4.95
CA ILE A 461 -0.93 -30.07 3.84
C ILE A 461 -1.08 -31.58 3.79
N ARG A 462 0.01 -32.32 4.01
CA ARG A 462 0.00 -33.79 4.01
C ARG A 462 -0.62 -34.39 5.26
N ARG A 463 -0.38 -33.78 6.43
CA ARG A 463 -0.86 -34.28 7.73
C ARG A 463 -2.35 -34.07 7.94
N TYR A 464 -2.93 -33.04 7.33
CA TYR A 464 -4.34 -32.67 7.51
C TYR A 464 -5.13 -32.68 6.18
N PRO A 465 -5.25 -33.83 5.49
CA PRO A 465 -5.97 -33.90 4.21
C PRO A 465 -7.47 -33.59 4.33
N HIS A 466 -8.04 -33.81 5.51
CA HIS A 466 -9.45 -33.51 5.79
C HIS A 466 -9.74 -32.00 5.87
N GLU A 467 -8.72 -31.15 6.09
CA GLU A 467 -8.90 -29.69 6.11
C GLU A 467 -9.04 -29.10 4.70
N HIS A 468 -8.64 -29.83 3.64
CA HIS A 468 -8.65 -29.34 2.26
C HIS A 468 -10.07 -28.99 1.76
N ASN A 469 -11.09 -29.71 2.25
CA ASN A 469 -12.48 -29.58 1.80
C ASN A 469 -13.35 -28.73 2.74
N LYS A 470 -12.79 -28.16 3.82
CA LYS A 470 -13.54 -27.32 4.77
C LYS A 470 -13.68 -25.89 4.27
N ARG A 471 -14.61 -25.12 4.85
CA ARG A 471 -14.73 -23.67 4.60
C ARG A 471 -13.41 -22.98 4.97
N HIS A 472 -12.92 -22.12 4.08
CA HIS A 472 -11.66 -21.36 4.23
C HIS A 472 -10.42 -22.25 4.50
N PRO A 473 -10.12 -23.21 3.60
CA PRO A 473 -9.08 -24.20 3.85
C PRO A 473 -7.69 -23.57 3.96
N ILE A 474 -7.41 -22.54 3.16
CA ILE A 474 -6.13 -21.82 3.18
C ILE A 474 -5.90 -21.14 4.54
N GLN A 475 -6.87 -20.37 5.04
CA GLN A 475 -6.75 -19.66 6.32
C GLN A 475 -6.58 -20.63 7.49
N ARG A 476 -7.32 -21.74 7.49
CA ARG A 476 -7.23 -22.77 8.54
C ARG A 476 -5.84 -23.43 8.56
N MET A 477 -5.31 -23.74 7.38
CA MET A 477 -3.98 -24.35 7.25
C MET A 477 -2.85 -23.37 7.60
N ILE A 478 -3.00 -22.07 7.31
CA ILE A 478 -2.07 -21.03 7.78
C ILE A 478 -2.07 -20.99 9.31
N ILE A 479 -3.24 -20.97 9.96
CA ILE A 479 -3.34 -20.95 11.43
C ILE A 479 -2.65 -22.18 12.04
N ILE A 480 -2.79 -23.36 11.44
CA ILE A 480 -2.10 -24.56 11.89
C ILE A 480 -0.59 -24.43 11.65
N ALA A 481 -0.17 -24.01 10.47
CA ALA A 481 1.24 -23.86 10.11
C ALA A 481 1.98 -22.87 11.02
N LEU A 482 1.34 -21.75 11.39
CA LEU A 482 1.90 -20.76 12.30
C LEU A 482 2.29 -21.33 13.68
N ARG A 483 1.68 -22.43 14.13
CA ARG A 483 2.04 -23.11 15.38
C ARG A 483 3.40 -23.82 15.32
N TYR A 484 3.89 -24.09 14.12
CA TYR A 484 5.14 -24.79 13.86
C TYR A 484 6.23 -23.88 13.31
N VAL A 485 5.95 -22.58 13.16
CA VAL A 485 6.93 -21.58 12.75
C VAL A 485 7.77 -21.20 13.96
N THR A 486 9.08 -21.41 13.85
CA THR A 486 10.06 -21.11 14.89
C THR A 486 10.45 -19.63 14.86
N SER A 487 11.02 -19.12 15.96
CA SER A 487 11.38 -17.70 16.11
C SER A 487 12.55 -17.29 15.19
N ASP A 488 13.44 -18.22 14.85
CA ASP A 488 14.62 -18.01 13.99
C ASP A 488 14.27 -17.71 12.51
N ILE A 489 13.02 -17.93 12.10
CA ILE A 489 12.58 -17.63 10.73
C ILE A 489 12.45 -16.10 10.57
N PHE A 490 13.21 -15.53 9.65
CA PHE A 490 13.33 -14.10 9.39
C PHE A 490 13.76 -13.31 10.65
N ASP A 491 14.71 -13.82 11.42
CA ASP A 491 15.16 -13.28 12.71
C ASP A 491 16.16 -12.12 12.59
N ASP A 492 15.97 -11.21 11.62
CA ASP A 492 16.83 -10.03 11.49
C ASP A 492 16.31 -8.92 12.43
N VAL A 493 16.73 -9.05 13.69
CA VAL A 493 16.10 -8.49 14.90
C VAL A 493 16.02 -6.95 14.90
N LEU A 494 16.91 -6.22 14.22
CA LEU A 494 16.92 -4.76 14.31
C LEU A 494 15.77 -4.10 13.54
N HIS A 495 15.45 -4.57 12.33
CA HIS A 495 14.44 -3.93 11.48
C HIS A 495 13.00 -4.19 11.95
N MET A 496 12.77 -5.35 12.57
CA MET A 496 11.45 -5.81 12.98
C MET A 496 11.05 -5.33 14.38
N LEU A 497 12.02 -4.93 15.20
CA LEU A 497 11.79 -4.35 16.53
C LEU A 497 11.42 -2.86 16.48
N GLU A 498 11.68 -2.17 15.37
CA GLU A 498 11.36 -0.75 15.20
C GLU A 498 9.92 -0.49 14.77
N GLN A 499 9.11 -1.54 14.55
CA GLN A 499 7.78 -1.42 13.96
C GLN A 499 6.66 -1.71 14.96
N GLY A 500 5.53 -1.02 14.75
CA GLY A 500 4.33 -1.14 15.56
C GLY A 500 3.75 -2.57 15.55
N PRO A 501 3.27 -3.10 16.69
CA PRO A 501 2.88 -4.51 16.81
C PRO A 501 1.53 -4.92 16.15
N LEU A 502 1.11 -4.25 15.09
CA LEU A 502 -0.01 -4.65 14.22
C LEU A 502 0.42 -4.64 12.75
N GLN A 503 1.67 -4.30 12.50
CA GLN A 503 2.35 -4.28 11.21
C GLN A 503 3.70 -4.99 11.38
N ASP A 504 3.68 -6.16 12.03
CA ASP A 504 4.85 -7.01 12.05
C ASP A 504 5.07 -7.57 10.66
N HIS A 505 5.96 -6.93 9.92
CA HIS A 505 6.38 -7.40 8.62
C HIS A 505 6.83 -8.86 8.67
N ARG A 506 7.38 -9.37 9.80
CA ARG A 506 7.73 -10.78 9.96
C ARG A 506 6.50 -11.67 9.84
N THR A 507 5.50 -11.42 10.66
CA THR A 507 4.26 -12.20 10.69
C THR A 507 3.47 -12.07 9.38
N GLU A 508 3.43 -10.87 8.79
CA GLU A 508 2.82 -10.65 7.48
C GLU A 508 3.56 -11.42 6.38
N LEU A 509 4.89 -11.34 6.35
CA LEU A 509 5.74 -12.05 5.39
C LEU A 509 5.59 -13.56 5.52
N ILE A 510 5.61 -14.10 6.74
CA ILE A 510 5.35 -15.52 7.03
C ILE A 510 3.96 -15.92 6.52
N LYS A 511 2.91 -15.15 6.87
CA LYS A 511 1.54 -15.43 6.41
C LYS A 511 1.43 -15.39 4.89
N LEU A 512 2.09 -14.44 4.23
CA LEU A 512 2.09 -14.30 2.77
C LEU A 512 2.79 -15.49 2.08
N VAL A 513 3.95 -15.91 2.59
CA VAL A 513 4.69 -17.09 2.08
C VAL A 513 3.84 -18.35 2.26
N LEU A 514 3.31 -18.58 3.46
CA LEU A 514 2.45 -19.73 3.77
C LEU A 514 1.18 -19.73 2.90
N HIS A 515 0.51 -18.59 2.79
CA HIS A 515 -0.68 -18.43 1.96
C HIS A 515 -0.39 -18.78 0.51
N THR A 516 0.67 -18.21 -0.06
CA THR A 516 1.06 -18.42 -1.46
C THR A 516 1.36 -19.90 -1.72
N TYR A 517 2.15 -20.54 -0.86
CA TYR A 517 2.50 -21.95 -1.00
C TYR A 517 1.26 -22.86 -0.88
N ILE A 518 0.46 -22.69 0.17
CA ILE A 518 -0.74 -23.51 0.42
C ILE A 518 -1.73 -23.36 -0.73
N GLN A 519 -1.96 -22.13 -1.21
CA GLN A 519 -2.85 -21.87 -2.34
C GLN A 519 -2.37 -22.58 -3.61
N LEU A 520 -1.09 -22.46 -3.96
CA LEU A 520 -0.50 -23.14 -5.12
C LEU A 520 -0.60 -24.67 -5.00
N ARG A 521 -0.33 -25.20 -3.80
CA ARG A 521 -0.29 -26.63 -3.56
C ARG A 521 -1.68 -27.27 -3.55
N LEU A 522 -2.67 -26.62 -2.94
CA LEU A 522 -4.07 -27.08 -3.00
C LEU A 522 -4.58 -27.07 -4.44
N ARG A 523 -4.29 -26.02 -5.22
CA ARG A 523 -4.61 -25.97 -6.65
C ARG A 523 -4.02 -27.18 -7.40
N TYR A 524 -2.75 -27.51 -7.15
CA TYR A 524 -2.13 -28.70 -7.73
C TYR A 524 -2.85 -30.00 -7.32
N ILE A 525 -3.18 -30.16 -6.03
CA ILE A 525 -3.85 -31.38 -5.53
C ILE A 525 -5.23 -31.55 -6.16
N PHE A 526 -5.99 -30.47 -6.31
CA PHE A 526 -7.31 -30.53 -6.95
C PHE A 526 -7.20 -30.75 -8.46
N ALA A 527 -6.25 -30.11 -9.14
CA ALA A 527 -5.98 -30.34 -10.56
C ALA A 527 -5.51 -31.78 -10.83
N SER A 528 -4.67 -32.36 -9.96
CA SER A 528 -4.21 -33.74 -10.11
C SER A 528 -5.32 -34.77 -9.86
N LYS A 529 -6.31 -34.44 -9.01
CA LYS A 529 -7.52 -35.25 -8.81
C LYS A 529 -8.49 -35.17 -9.99
N GLN A 530 -8.55 -34.02 -10.70
CA GLN A 530 -9.41 -33.85 -11.89
C GLN A 530 -8.83 -34.49 -13.16
N HIS A 531 -7.50 -34.65 -13.26
CA HIS A 531 -6.86 -35.31 -14.39
C HIS A 531 -7.01 -36.86 -14.34
N LYS A 532 -8.15 -37.39 -14.80
CA LYS A 532 -8.35 -38.84 -15.06
C LYS A 532 -7.67 -39.34 -16.35
N ILE A 533 -7.12 -38.46 -17.19
CA ILE A 533 -6.46 -38.86 -18.44
C ILE A 533 -5.01 -39.26 -18.16
N LYS A 534 -4.70 -40.57 -18.24
CA LYS A 534 -3.32 -41.09 -18.22
C LYS A 534 -2.55 -40.53 -19.43
N ARG A 535 -1.85 -39.40 -19.27
CA ARG A 535 -0.89 -38.92 -20.26
C ARG A 535 0.41 -39.73 -20.15
N VAL A 536 0.38 -40.90 -20.78
CA VAL A 536 1.47 -41.90 -20.86
C VAL A 536 2.82 -41.24 -21.19
N ARG A 537 2.83 -40.28 -22.13
CA ARG A 537 4.03 -39.53 -22.54
C ARG A 537 4.71 -38.79 -21.39
N LYS A 538 3.97 -38.06 -20.55
CA LYS A 538 4.54 -37.29 -19.42
C LYS A 538 5.12 -38.22 -18.35
N LYS A 539 4.49 -39.38 -18.12
CA LYS A 539 4.99 -40.42 -17.19
C LYS A 539 6.32 -41.00 -17.68
N PHE A 540 6.45 -41.29 -18.98
CA PHE A 540 7.70 -41.80 -19.55
C PHE A 540 8.79 -40.73 -19.65
N THR A 541 8.48 -39.47 -19.97
CA THR A 541 9.48 -38.38 -19.92
C THR A 541 10.00 -38.15 -18.50
N THR A 542 9.14 -38.33 -17.49
CA THR A 542 9.56 -38.28 -16.09
C THR A 542 10.39 -39.52 -15.74
N LEU A 543 9.95 -40.73 -16.07
CA LEU A 543 10.73 -41.95 -15.82
C LEU A 543 12.12 -41.94 -16.49
N VAL A 544 12.24 -41.44 -17.72
CA VAL A 544 13.53 -41.30 -18.42
C VAL A 544 14.45 -40.30 -17.72
N ASN A 545 13.91 -39.17 -17.25
CA ASN A 545 14.68 -38.19 -16.48
C ASN A 545 15.11 -38.69 -15.08
N PHE A 546 14.46 -39.72 -14.55
CA PHE A 546 14.72 -40.25 -13.21
C PHE A 546 15.36 -41.66 -13.21
N LYS A 547 15.43 -42.37 -14.34
CA LYS A 547 16.11 -43.68 -14.45
C LYS A 547 17.63 -43.57 -14.62
N ASN A 548 18.13 -42.41 -15.04
CA ASN A 548 19.56 -42.10 -15.10
C ASN A 548 20.00 -41.23 -13.90
N GLN A 549 19.34 -41.39 -12.74
CA GLN A 549 19.77 -40.82 -11.46
C GLN A 549 20.72 -41.77 -10.76
#